data_AF-A0A656HGL6-F1
#
_entry.id   AF-A0A656HGL6-F1
#
_cell.length_a   1.000
_cell.length_b   1.000
_cell.length_c   1.000
_cell.angle_alpha   90.00
_cell.angle_beta   90.00
_cell.angle_gamma   90.00
#
_symmetry.space_group_name_H-M   'P 1'
#
loop_
_entity.id
_entity.type
_entity.pdbx_description
1 polymer ?
#
loop_
_entity_poly.entity_id
_entity_poly.type
_entity_poly.pdbx_seq_one_letter_code
_entity_poly.pdbx_strand_id
1 'polypeptide(L)'
;MKRSGKRIIRREDIPGINKPSTKPNPQPARGGKGKDPKKKPARKPAIKPPVTPPSDLKARELNDRLNAFTVWRDYLPLAIGIDKDVFRLVNEEHFPGASKKVVRKTLAMHANHGCYLQAVTQGEARYRLDGTEEGDITAYQQQLAAETLTKRQAPKG
;
A
#
# COMPACT_ATOMS: atom_id res chain seq x y z
N MET A 1 -4.69 66.07 -21.57
CA MET A 1 -4.08 65.88 -22.89
C MET A 1 -3.43 64.50 -22.94
N LYS A 2 -3.61 63.80 -24.08
CA LYS A 2 -2.87 62.61 -24.56
C LYS A 2 -3.32 61.22 -24.04
N ARG A 3 -4.11 60.57 -24.90
CA ARG A 3 -4.37 59.12 -24.97
C ARG A 3 -3.13 58.38 -25.50
N SER A 4 -3.10 57.07 -25.22
CA SER A 4 -2.61 55.98 -26.10
C SER A 4 -1.37 55.23 -25.64
N GLY A 5 -1.52 53.90 -25.57
CA GLY A 5 -0.42 52.96 -25.68
C GLY A 5 -0.63 51.69 -24.86
N LYS A 6 -1.41 50.72 -25.37
CA LYS A 6 -1.43 49.34 -24.87
C LYS A 6 0.01 48.83 -24.77
N ARG A 7 0.55 48.63 -23.57
CA ARG A 7 1.81 47.90 -23.39
C ARG A 7 1.50 46.41 -23.61
N ILE A 8 1.95 45.89 -24.75
CA ILE A 8 1.97 44.45 -25.04
C ILE A 8 2.97 43.83 -24.06
N ILE A 9 2.48 43.15 -23.03
CA ILE A 9 3.32 42.37 -22.13
C ILE A 9 3.75 41.13 -22.92
N ARG A 10 5.05 41.03 -23.22
CA ARG A 10 5.63 39.84 -23.83
C ARG A 10 5.71 38.73 -22.77
N ARG A 11 5.45 37.49 -23.18
CA ARG A 11 5.35 36.29 -22.33
C ARG A 11 6.64 35.92 -21.58
N GLU A 12 7.70 36.71 -21.76
CA GLU A 12 9.03 36.54 -21.16
C GLU A 12 9.22 37.31 -19.83
N ASP A 13 8.28 38.20 -19.44
CA ASP A 13 8.36 38.97 -18.19
C ASP A 13 7.57 38.37 -17.01
N ILE A 14 7.11 37.11 -17.13
CA ILE A 14 6.51 36.38 -15.99
C ILE A 14 7.57 35.46 -15.39
N PRO A 15 8.04 35.70 -14.15
CA PRO A 15 8.98 34.82 -13.52
C PRO A 15 8.28 33.54 -13.06
N GLY A 16 8.76 32.39 -13.56
CA GLY A 16 8.62 31.11 -12.87
C GLY A 16 7.52 30.18 -13.37
N ILE A 17 7.57 29.74 -14.63
CA ILE A 17 7.14 28.40 -15.09
C ILE A 17 7.86 28.15 -16.42
N ASN A 18 8.70 27.12 -16.52
CA ASN A 18 8.95 26.47 -17.81
C ASN A 18 9.44 25.00 -17.66
N LYS A 19 8.52 24.09 -17.97
CA LYS A 19 8.76 22.87 -18.78
C LYS A 19 8.79 23.30 -20.27
N PRO A 20 9.03 22.44 -21.30
CA PRO A 20 9.71 21.14 -21.41
C PRO A 20 10.58 20.96 -22.71
N SER A 21 11.21 19.78 -22.85
CA SER A 21 11.46 18.96 -24.08
C SER A 21 12.32 19.45 -25.28
N THR A 22 13.37 18.67 -25.64
CA THR A 22 13.57 17.89 -26.91
C THR A 22 15.08 17.70 -27.24
N LYS A 23 15.46 16.48 -27.67
CA LYS A 23 16.83 16.01 -28.02
C LYS A 23 17.42 16.76 -29.25
N PRO A 24 18.76 16.83 -29.44
CA PRO A 24 19.47 15.79 -30.21
C PRO A 24 20.89 15.44 -29.71
N ASN A 25 21.34 14.26 -30.11
CA ASN A 25 22.68 13.67 -29.96
C ASN A 25 23.78 14.53 -30.63
N PRO A 26 24.99 14.59 -30.04
CA PRO A 26 26.17 14.21 -30.82
C PRO A 26 27.17 13.36 -30.03
N GLN A 27 27.69 12.32 -30.68
CA GLN A 27 28.95 11.65 -30.30
C GLN A 27 30.12 12.64 -30.40
N PRO A 28 31.23 12.36 -29.69
CA PRO A 28 32.45 12.18 -30.47
C PRO A 28 33.31 11.00 -30.03
N ALA A 29 34.11 10.59 -31.00
CA ALA A 29 34.98 9.43 -31.01
C ALA A 29 36.31 9.63 -30.27
N ARG A 30 36.83 8.51 -29.74
CA ARG A 30 38.22 7.99 -29.77
C ARG A 30 39.39 8.83 -29.23
N GLY A 31 40.15 8.16 -28.34
CA GLY A 31 41.59 8.32 -28.07
C GLY A 31 41.85 8.97 -26.70
N GLY A 32 42.65 8.45 -25.76
CA GLY A 32 43.52 7.28 -25.68
C GLY A 32 44.49 7.49 -24.50
N LYS A 33 44.86 6.39 -23.82
CA LYS A 33 45.92 6.21 -22.80
C LYS A 33 45.74 6.77 -21.38
N GLY A 34 45.49 5.82 -20.46
CA GLY A 34 46.44 5.55 -19.38
C GLY A 34 46.01 5.94 -17.97
N LYS A 35 45.52 4.94 -17.20
CA LYS A 35 45.99 4.54 -15.86
C LYS A 35 44.88 3.73 -15.16
N ASP A 36 45.14 2.45 -14.94
CA ASP A 36 44.35 1.60 -14.06
C ASP A 36 44.15 2.22 -12.67
N PRO A 37 42.94 2.10 -12.10
CA PRO A 37 42.86 1.66 -10.71
C PRO A 37 41.85 0.52 -10.58
N LYS A 38 42.39 -0.67 -10.33
CA LYS A 38 41.85 -1.75 -9.50
C LYS A 38 40.32 -1.75 -9.33
N LYS A 39 39.66 -2.62 -10.10
CA LYS A 39 38.29 -3.10 -9.92
C LYS A 39 38.09 -3.56 -8.47
N LYS A 40 37.47 -2.72 -7.63
CA LYS A 40 37.04 -3.12 -6.29
C LYS A 40 36.00 -4.23 -6.44
N PRO A 41 36.16 -5.41 -5.82
CA PRO A 41 35.16 -6.47 -5.91
C PRO A 41 33.85 -5.98 -5.29
N ALA A 42 32.74 -6.24 -5.98
CA ALA A 42 31.40 -5.97 -5.48
C ALA A 42 31.23 -6.58 -4.08
N ARG A 43 31.00 -5.74 -3.08
CA ARG A 43 30.65 -6.20 -1.73
C ARG A 43 29.33 -6.96 -1.83
N LYS A 44 29.38 -8.26 -1.54
CA LYS A 44 28.18 -9.09 -1.31
C LYS A 44 27.30 -8.38 -0.26
N PRO A 45 25.99 -8.22 -0.47
CA PRO A 45 25.12 -7.61 0.53
C PRO A 45 25.12 -8.49 1.78
N ALA A 46 25.68 -7.97 2.87
CA ALA A 46 25.64 -8.64 4.16
C ALA A 46 24.17 -8.79 4.58
N ILE A 47 23.75 -10.04 4.80
CA ILE A 47 22.44 -10.40 5.33
C ILE A 47 22.37 -9.85 6.76
N LYS A 48 21.71 -8.70 6.92
CA LYS A 48 21.33 -8.20 8.25
C LYS A 48 20.26 -9.15 8.80
N PRO A 49 20.29 -9.50 10.10
CA PRO A 49 19.21 -10.30 10.69
C PRO A 49 17.86 -9.59 10.43
N PRO A 50 16.77 -10.34 10.18
CA PRO A 50 15.48 -9.73 9.87
C PRO A 50 14.95 -9.00 11.10
N VAL A 51 15.28 -7.72 11.23
CA VAL A 51 14.70 -6.84 12.24
C VAL A 51 13.22 -6.71 11.87
N THR A 52 12.36 -7.39 12.61
CA THR A 52 10.91 -7.25 12.46
C THR A 52 10.60 -5.78 12.74
N PRO A 53 10.05 -5.02 11.78
CA PRO A 53 9.85 -3.61 12.02
C PRO A 53 8.80 -3.44 13.13
N PRO A 54 8.89 -2.39 13.95
CA PRO A 54 8.01 -2.21 15.10
C PRO A 54 6.52 -2.17 14.71
N SER A 55 6.20 -1.80 13.48
CA SER A 55 4.84 -1.85 12.94
C SER A 55 4.28 -3.26 12.74
N ASP A 56 5.12 -4.27 12.48
CA ASP A 56 4.70 -5.68 12.42
C ASP A 56 4.33 -6.20 13.81
N LEU A 57 5.13 -5.86 14.82
CA LEU A 57 4.85 -6.24 16.20
C LEU A 57 3.53 -5.63 16.67
N LYS A 58 3.32 -4.34 16.39
CA LYS A 58 2.07 -3.66 16.71
C LYS A 58 0.86 -4.17 15.92
N ALA A 59 1.05 -4.62 14.68
CA ALA A 59 -0.03 -5.22 13.90
C ALA A 59 -0.49 -6.57 14.48
N ARG A 60 0.45 -7.37 14.99
CA ARG A 60 0.13 -8.62 15.69
C ARG A 60 -0.60 -8.35 17.00
N GLU A 61 -0.11 -7.39 17.80
CA GLU A 61 -0.77 -6.99 19.05
C GLU A 61 -2.21 -6.49 18.79
N LEU A 62 -2.41 -5.69 17.73
CA LEU A 62 -3.75 -5.26 17.32
C LEU A 62 -4.62 -6.44 16.86
N ASN A 63 -4.06 -7.38 16.09
CA ASN A 63 -4.77 -8.58 15.67
C ASN A 63 -5.25 -9.41 16.87
N ASP A 64 -4.41 -9.59 17.87
CA ASP A 64 -4.74 -10.37 19.07
C ASP A 64 -5.87 -9.75 19.87
N ARG A 65 -5.94 -8.42 19.92
CA ARG A 65 -7.08 -7.70 20.52
C ARG A 65 -8.35 -7.86 19.71
N LEU A 66 -8.24 -7.75 18.38
CA LEU A 66 -9.39 -7.90 17.50
C LEU A 66 -10.00 -9.32 17.55
N ASN A 67 -9.24 -10.34 17.98
CA ASN A 67 -9.78 -11.67 18.23
C ASN A 67 -10.85 -11.72 19.36
N ALA A 68 -11.03 -10.66 20.14
CA ALA A 68 -12.16 -10.54 21.06
C ALA A 68 -13.50 -10.41 20.34
N PHE A 69 -13.51 -9.90 19.10
CA PHE A 69 -14.71 -9.80 18.26
C PHE A 69 -14.96 -11.12 17.55
N THR A 70 -16.19 -11.65 17.65
CA THR A 70 -16.59 -12.91 16.99
C THR A 70 -16.40 -12.85 15.48
N VAL A 71 -16.80 -11.74 14.86
CA VAL A 71 -16.65 -11.47 13.43
C VAL A 71 -15.21 -11.60 12.96
N TRP A 72 -14.26 -11.11 13.77
CA TRP A 72 -12.83 -11.20 13.46
C TRP A 72 -12.26 -12.58 13.75
N ARG A 73 -12.61 -13.18 14.90
CA ARG A 73 -12.12 -14.50 15.30
C ARG A 73 -12.54 -15.59 14.30
N ASP A 74 -13.78 -15.52 13.82
CA ASP A 74 -14.37 -16.52 12.94
C ASP A 74 -14.11 -16.21 11.45
N TYR A 75 -13.26 -15.20 11.16
CA TYR A 75 -12.88 -14.76 9.82
C TYR A 75 -14.08 -14.42 8.91
N LEU A 76 -15.13 -13.83 9.49
CA LEU A 76 -16.33 -13.48 8.73
C LEU A 76 -16.03 -12.37 7.69
N PRO A 77 -16.80 -12.31 6.59
CA PRO A 77 -16.60 -11.29 5.57
C PRO A 77 -16.78 -9.88 6.13
N LEU A 78 -15.76 -9.02 6.00
CA LEU A 78 -15.78 -7.69 6.60
C LEU A 78 -16.50 -6.66 5.73
N ALA A 79 -17.23 -5.75 6.39
CA ALA A 79 -17.86 -4.59 5.77
C ALA A 79 -16.82 -3.67 5.10
N ILE A 80 -17.25 -2.98 4.05
CA ILE A 80 -16.40 -2.01 3.34
C ILE A 80 -16.20 -0.78 4.24
N GLY A 81 -14.95 -0.38 4.47
CA GLY A 81 -14.63 0.77 5.32
C GLY A 81 -14.45 0.44 6.80
N ILE A 82 -14.37 -0.86 7.14
CA ILE A 82 -14.08 -1.34 8.50
C ILE A 82 -12.78 -0.76 9.08
N ASP A 83 -11.86 -0.27 8.23
CA ASP A 83 -10.65 0.40 8.66
C ASP A 83 -10.91 1.63 9.52
N LYS A 84 -12.04 2.32 9.28
CA LYS A 84 -12.45 3.50 10.06
C LYS A 84 -12.95 3.10 11.45
N ASP A 85 -13.68 1.99 11.53
CA ASP A 85 -14.22 1.47 12.79
C ASP A 85 -13.07 0.92 13.65
N VAL A 86 -12.17 0.11 13.06
CA VAL A 86 -10.96 -0.34 13.74
C VAL A 86 -10.12 0.85 14.20
N PHE A 87 -9.96 1.87 13.35
CA PHE A 87 -9.20 3.06 13.72
C PHE A 87 -9.85 3.85 14.85
N ARG A 88 -11.19 3.96 14.87
CA ARG A 88 -11.94 4.59 15.95
C ARG A 88 -11.72 3.83 17.26
N LEU A 89 -11.93 2.52 17.25
CA LEU A 89 -11.75 1.64 18.41
C LEU A 89 -10.33 1.76 19.00
N VAL A 90 -9.33 1.73 18.13
CA VAL A 90 -7.92 1.91 18.51
C VAL A 90 -7.64 3.24 19.20
N ASN A 91 -8.29 4.32 18.74
CA ASN A 91 -8.14 5.64 19.35
C ASN A 91 -8.89 5.73 20.69
N GLU A 92 -10.08 5.13 20.79
CA GLU A 92 -10.87 5.08 22.02
C GLU A 92 -10.16 4.27 23.12
N GLU A 93 -9.56 3.14 22.77
CA GLU A 93 -8.73 2.33 23.68
C GLU A 93 -7.35 2.95 23.98
N HIS A 94 -7.06 4.14 23.45
CA HIS A 94 -5.78 4.84 23.60
C HIS A 94 -4.56 3.96 23.26
N PHE A 95 -4.65 3.12 22.22
CA PHE A 95 -3.58 2.19 21.92
C PHE A 95 -2.31 2.92 21.45
N PRO A 96 -1.20 2.86 22.22
CA PRO A 96 0.00 3.59 21.89
C PRO A 96 0.69 2.94 20.68
N GLY A 97 0.79 3.71 19.58
CA GLY A 97 1.54 3.34 18.38
C GLY A 97 0.72 2.64 17.29
N ALA A 98 -0.60 2.47 17.44
CA ALA A 98 -1.44 2.04 16.32
C ALA A 98 -1.71 3.21 15.40
N SER A 99 -0.82 3.35 14.43
CA SER A 99 -1.03 4.24 13.30
C SER A 99 -1.97 3.60 12.27
N LYS A 100 -2.52 4.42 11.37
CA LYS A 100 -3.25 3.96 10.17
C LYS A 100 -2.52 2.86 9.39
N LYS A 101 -1.18 2.86 9.42
CA LYS A 101 -0.34 1.85 8.78
C LYS A 101 -0.45 0.49 9.47
N VAL A 102 -0.51 0.46 10.80
CA VAL A 102 -0.69 -0.76 11.60
C VAL A 102 -2.06 -1.37 11.35
N VAL A 103 -3.12 -0.55 11.33
CA VAL A 103 -4.49 -0.99 11.03
C VAL A 103 -4.56 -1.62 9.64
N ARG A 104 -4.09 -0.91 8.61
CA ARG A 104 -4.06 -1.42 7.23
C ARG A 104 -3.29 -2.73 7.12
N LYS A 105 -2.18 -2.86 7.83
CA LYS A 105 -1.36 -4.07 7.80
C LYS A 105 -2.07 -5.25 8.47
N THR A 106 -2.73 -5.00 9.61
CA THR A 106 -3.53 -5.98 10.33
C THR A 106 -4.69 -6.48 9.46
N LEU A 107 -5.42 -5.56 8.83
CA LEU A 107 -6.48 -5.89 7.87
C LEU A 107 -5.94 -6.67 6.66
N ALA A 108 -4.80 -6.26 6.11
CA ALA A 108 -4.19 -7.00 5.00
C ALA A 108 -3.78 -8.41 5.41
N MET A 109 -3.28 -8.63 6.64
CA MET A 109 -2.96 -9.96 7.13
C MET A 109 -4.22 -10.83 7.27
N HIS A 110 -5.29 -10.25 7.82
CA HIS A 110 -6.57 -10.94 8.03
C HIS A 110 -7.27 -11.27 6.71
N ALA A 111 -7.44 -10.29 5.82
CA ALA A 111 -8.13 -10.46 4.54
C ALA A 111 -7.40 -11.36 3.55
N ASN A 112 -6.07 -11.50 3.67
CA ASN A 112 -5.31 -12.47 2.88
C ASN A 112 -5.28 -13.87 3.51
N HIS A 113 -5.90 -14.09 4.67
CA HIS A 113 -5.92 -15.39 5.33
C HIS A 113 -6.78 -16.40 4.56
N GLY A 114 -6.41 -17.68 4.61
CA GLY A 114 -7.12 -18.73 3.87
C GLY A 114 -8.56 -18.88 4.34
N CYS A 115 -8.78 -18.86 5.67
CA CYS A 115 -10.11 -18.93 6.26
C CYS A 115 -11.00 -17.74 5.85
N TYR A 116 -10.42 -16.53 5.75
CA TYR A 116 -11.16 -15.36 5.29
C TYR A 116 -11.61 -15.52 3.83
N LEU A 117 -10.72 -15.97 2.95
CA LEU A 117 -11.07 -16.21 1.55
C LEU A 117 -12.17 -17.26 1.44
N GLN A 118 -12.12 -18.33 2.24
CA GLN A 118 -13.17 -19.35 2.29
C GLN A 118 -14.51 -18.77 2.79
N ALA A 119 -14.49 -17.98 3.86
CA ALA A 119 -15.68 -17.31 4.38
C ALA A 119 -16.30 -16.36 3.34
N VAL A 120 -15.49 -15.64 2.57
CA VAL A 120 -15.98 -14.79 1.47
C VAL A 120 -16.58 -15.61 0.33
N THR A 121 -16.03 -16.79 0.02
CA THR A 121 -16.62 -17.66 -1.02
C THR A 121 -17.97 -18.24 -0.64
N GLN A 122 -18.20 -18.48 0.65
CA GLN A 122 -19.44 -19.08 1.18
C GLN A 122 -20.44 -18.05 1.68
N GLY A 123 -19.97 -16.85 2.03
CA GLY A 123 -20.77 -15.78 2.61
C GLY A 123 -21.54 -14.99 1.56
N GLU A 124 -22.71 -14.52 1.99
CA GLU A 124 -23.58 -13.63 1.20
C GLU A 124 -23.58 -12.21 1.77
N ALA A 125 -23.58 -12.07 3.10
CA ALA A 125 -23.51 -10.79 3.80
C ALA A 125 -22.11 -10.47 4.35
N ARG A 126 -21.84 -9.18 4.50
CA ARG A 126 -20.66 -8.64 5.19
C ARG A 126 -21.05 -8.11 6.56
N TYR A 127 -20.10 -8.15 7.49
CA TYR A 127 -20.33 -7.80 8.88
C TYR A 127 -19.38 -6.68 9.33
N ARG A 128 -19.91 -5.79 10.16
CA ARG A 128 -19.10 -4.86 10.97
C ARG A 128 -18.51 -5.56 12.19
N LEU A 129 -17.63 -4.88 12.91
CA LEU A 129 -17.04 -5.36 14.17
C LEU A 129 -18.09 -5.67 15.24
N ASP A 130 -19.20 -4.92 15.23
CA ASP A 130 -20.31 -5.11 16.17
C ASP A 130 -21.22 -6.30 15.80
N GLY A 131 -20.97 -6.97 14.67
CA GLY A 131 -21.81 -8.06 14.15
C GLY A 131 -22.98 -7.61 13.28
N THR A 132 -23.16 -6.30 13.08
CA THR A 132 -24.18 -5.76 12.18
C THR A 132 -23.85 -6.12 10.72
N GLU A 133 -24.82 -6.67 10.01
CA GLU A 133 -24.73 -6.90 8.57
C GLU A 133 -24.72 -5.57 7.82
N GLU A 134 -23.67 -5.33 7.04
CA GLU A 134 -23.53 -4.15 6.22
C GLU A 134 -22.95 -4.49 4.85
N GLY A 135 -23.86 -4.65 3.90
CA GLY A 135 -23.58 -4.85 2.50
C GLY A 135 -23.40 -6.31 2.11
N ASP A 136 -23.56 -6.56 0.82
CA ASP A 136 -23.58 -7.90 0.26
C ASP A 136 -22.28 -8.22 -0.48
N ILE A 137 -21.99 -9.51 -0.59
CA ILE A 137 -20.90 -10.04 -1.39
C ILE A 137 -21.45 -10.40 -2.76
N THR A 138 -20.97 -9.72 -3.79
CA THR A 138 -21.39 -10.05 -5.16
C THR A 138 -20.74 -11.35 -5.63
N ALA A 139 -21.39 -12.06 -6.55
CA ALA A 139 -20.85 -13.30 -7.13
C ALA A 139 -19.44 -13.12 -7.72
N TYR A 140 -19.15 -11.94 -8.29
CA TYR A 140 -17.81 -11.60 -8.77
C TYR A 140 -16.75 -11.62 -7.66
N GLN A 141 -17.09 -11.12 -6.47
CA GLN A 141 -16.18 -11.11 -5.32
C GLN A 141 -15.94 -12.53 -4.79
N GLN A 142 -16.99 -13.37 -4.76
CA GLN A 142 -16.87 -14.78 -4.41
C GLN A 142 -15.93 -15.52 -5.39
N GLN A 143 -16.11 -15.31 -6.70
CA GLN A 143 -15.23 -15.89 -7.71
C GLN A 143 -13.77 -15.43 -7.53
N LEU A 144 -13.55 -14.14 -7.31
CA LEU A 144 -12.21 -13.58 -7.08
C LEU A 144 -11.54 -14.18 -5.82
N ALA A 145 -12.31 -14.38 -4.75
CA ALA A 145 -11.82 -15.02 -3.54
C ALA A 145 -11.43 -16.49 -3.79
N ALA A 146 -12.26 -17.23 -4.53
CA ALA A 146 -11.98 -18.62 -4.92
C ALA A 146 -10.70 -18.74 -5.76
N GLU A 147 -10.54 -17.87 -6.77
CA GLU A 147 -9.32 -17.82 -7.58
C GLU A 147 -8.07 -17.51 -6.74
N THR A 148 -8.18 -16.57 -5.80
CA THR A 148 -7.08 -16.17 -4.92
C THR A 148 -6.68 -17.31 -4.00
N LEU A 149 -7.65 -18.06 -3.46
CA LEU A 149 -7.42 -19.23 -2.64
C LEU A 149 -6.69 -20.32 -3.44
N THR A 150 -7.16 -20.63 -4.66
CA THR A 150 -6.51 -21.61 -5.55
C THR A 150 -5.08 -21.20 -5.90
N LYS A 151 -4.84 -19.93 -6.27
CA LYS A 151 -3.50 -19.40 -6.57
C LYS A 151 -2.54 -19.53 -5.39
N ARG A 152 -3.06 -19.46 -4.16
CA ARG A 152 -2.27 -19.60 -2.93
C ARG A 152 -1.96 -21.06 -2.59
N GLN A 153 -2.92 -21.95 -2.83
CA GLN A 153 -2.74 -23.40 -2.59
C GLN A 153 -1.87 -24.07 -3.65
N ALA A 154 -1.80 -23.48 -4.85
CA ALA A 154 -0.93 -23.97 -5.91
C ALA A 154 0.53 -24.01 -5.43
N PRO A 155 1.24 -25.14 -5.60
CA PRO A 155 2.66 -25.22 -5.26
C PRO A 155 3.44 -24.21 -6.11
N LYS A 156 4.28 -23.40 -5.46
CA LYS A 156 5.28 -22.61 -6.16
C LYS A 156 6.34 -23.57 -6.70
N GLY A 157 6.18 -23.98 -7.96
CA GLY A 157 7.16 -24.77 -8.70
C GLY A 157 8.47 -24.03 -8.92
#